data_AF-A0A369I4M2-F1
#
_entry.id   AF-A0A369I4M2-F1
#
_cell.length_a   1.000
_cell.length_b   1.000
_cell.length_c   1.000
_cell.angle_alpha   90.00
_cell.angle_beta   90.00
_cell.angle_gamma   90.00
#
_symmetry.space_group_name_H-M   'P 1'
#
loop_
_entity.id
_entity.type
_entity.pdbx_description
1 polymer ?
#
loop_
_entity_poly.entity_id
_entity_poly.type
_entity_poly.pdbx_seq_one_letter_code
_entity_poly.pdbx_strand_id
1 'polypeptide(L)'
;METINEQQVLDYQRVEKAIAFIEQNFKQQPSLSEIADHVALSEFHFNRLFSRWAGTSPQRFMRFLTKEFAKECLSNADNLLHATYETGLSSTSRLHDLFVTYEAMTPAEYKSKGAGLTIHYGIHETPFGACLIAVTARGITDLQFLSEDAAEAVSDKIRQDWANADWIENTALTQPYIDQIFYQSSSNDVPLTMLLRGTNFQIKVWEALLRIPFGQLVSYDEIAQHIGQPKASRAVGTAIGSNRIGFLIPCHRVLQKVGGIGGYRWGITRKKAILGWEMSHSS
;
A
#
# COMPACT_ATOMS: atom_id res chain seq x y z
N MET A 1 -7.82 -14.16 -25.66
CA MET A 1 -6.39 -13.82 -25.65
C MET A 1 -6.31 -12.35 -26.00
N GLU A 2 -6.68 -11.49 -25.05
CA GLU A 2 -6.60 -10.04 -25.23
C GLU A 2 -5.14 -9.66 -25.02
N THR A 3 -4.56 -9.07 -26.06
CA THR A 3 -3.26 -8.42 -26.04
C THR A 3 -3.17 -7.49 -24.84
N ILE A 4 -2.32 -7.83 -23.87
CA ILE A 4 -1.78 -6.87 -22.90
C ILE A 4 -1.32 -5.68 -23.73
N ASN A 5 -1.89 -4.51 -23.45
CA ASN A 5 -1.64 -3.31 -24.23
C ASN A 5 -0.15 -2.97 -24.09
N GLU A 6 0.67 -3.32 -25.08
CA GLU A 6 2.13 -3.12 -25.08
C GLU A 6 2.52 -1.68 -24.71
N GLN A 7 1.62 -0.73 -25.01
CA GLN A 7 1.75 0.66 -24.63
C GLN A 7 1.71 0.88 -23.10
N GLN A 8 0.87 0.17 -22.36
CA GLN A 8 0.76 0.27 -20.90
C GLN A 8 2.02 -0.28 -20.19
N VAL A 9 2.58 -1.39 -20.70
CA VAL A 9 3.83 -1.96 -20.19
C VAL A 9 5.00 -1.01 -20.42
N LEU A 10 5.08 -0.45 -21.63
CA LEU A 10 6.11 0.53 -21.99
C LEU A 10 5.98 1.82 -21.16
N ASP A 11 4.75 2.28 -20.94
CA ASP A 11 4.43 3.45 -20.12
C ASP A 11 4.85 3.23 -18.65
N TYR A 12 4.59 2.04 -18.08
CA TYR A 12 5.06 1.66 -16.74
C TYR A 12 6.60 1.68 -16.66
N GLN A 13 7.28 1.00 -17.58
CA GLN A 13 8.75 0.90 -17.58
C GLN A 13 9.41 2.28 -17.70
N ARG A 14 8.82 3.20 -18.47
CA ARG A 14 9.28 4.58 -18.59
C ARG A 14 9.12 5.34 -17.29
N VAL A 15 7.98 5.22 -16.62
CA VAL A 15 7.77 5.91 -15.34
C VAL A 15 8.66 5.32 -14.24
N GLU A 16 8.86 4.01 -14.21
CA GLU A 16 9.78 3.35 -13.28
C GLU A 16 11.22 3.86 -13.44
N LYS A 17 11.72 3.94 -14.68
CA LYS A 17 13.06 4.50 -14.98
C LYS A 17 13.17 5.97 -14.57
N ALA A 18 12.13 6.77 -14.83
CA ALA A 18 12.11 8.17 -14.41
C ALA A 18 12.15 8.33 -12.89
N ILE A 19 11.39 7.52 -12.14
CA ILE A 19 11.41 7.53 -10.67
C ILE A 19 12.82 7.20 -10.17
N ALA A 20 13.45 6.15 -10.70
CA ALA A 20 14.81 5.75 -10.32
C ALA A 20 15.83 6.86 -10.60
N PHE A 21 15.70 7.56 -11.74
CA PHE A 21 16.55 8.68 -12.09
C PHE A 21 16.37 9.86 -11.14
N ILE A 22 15.13 10.25 -10.82
CA ILE A 22 14.86 11.33 -9.87
C ILE A 22 15.45 10.98 -8.50
N GLU A 23 15.35 9.74 -8.04
CA GLU A 23 15.90 9.31 -6.75
C GLU A 23 17.43 9.36 -6.66
N GLN A 24 18.12 9.04 -7.74
CA GLN A 24 19.58 9.11 -7.76
C GLN A 24 20.08 10.56 -7.83
N ASN A 25 19.28 11.45 -8.41
CA ASN A 25 19.72 12.79 -8.79
C ASN A 25 18.99 13.92 -8.05
N PHE A 26 17.99 13.66 -7.18
CA PHE A 26 17.16 14.71 -6.57
C PHE A 26 17.99 15.79 -5.85
N LYS A 27 19.15 15.45 -5.28
CA LYS A 27 20.05 16.41 -4.64
C LYS A 27 20.58 17.49 -5.59
N GLN A 28 20.69 17.16 -6.88
CA GLN A 28 21.13 18.06 -7.95
C GLN A 28 19.96 18.86 -8.55
N GLN A 29 18.72 18.57 -8.13
CA GLN A 29 17.49 19.17 -8.64
C GLN A 29 17.39 19.13 -10.18
N PRO A 30 17.43 17.93 -10.81
CA PRO A 30 17.32 17.80 -12.25
C PRO A 30 16.02 18.43 -12.75
N SER A 31 16.13 19.15 -13.86
CA SER A 31 15.03 19.76 -14.57
C SER A 31 14.08 18.71 -15.16
N LEU A 32 12.86 19.14 -15.50
CA LEU A 32 11.88 18.28 -16.16
C LEU A 32 12.40 17.73 -17.49
N SER A 33 13.19 18.53 -18.22
CA SER A 33 13.88 18.16 -19.46
C SER A 33 14.81 16.97 -19.25
N GLU A 34 15.72 17.08 -18.27
CA GLU A 34 16.72 16.04 -18.00
C GLU A 34 16.08 14.70 -17.60
N ILE A 35 14.98 14.75 -16.85
CA ILE A 35 14.24 13.54 -16.47
C ILE A 35 13.52 12.94 -17.69
N ALA A 36 12.91 13.78 -18.53
CA ALA A 36 12.20 13.33 -19.73
C ALA A 36 13.16 12.72 -20.77
N ASP A 37 14.33 13.33 -20.95
CA ASP A 37 15.40 12.85 -21.82
C ASP A 37 15.91 11.47 -21.37
N HIS A 38 16.05 11.25 -20.05
CA HIS A 38 16.46 9.97 -19.50
C HIS A 38 15.53 8.81 -19.89
N VAL A 39 14.26 9.09 -20.17
CA VAL A 39 13.25 8.10 -20.56
C VAL A 39 12.82 8.22 -22.02
N ALA A 40 13.59 8.98 -22.82
CA ALA A 40 13.36 9.23 -24.23
C ALA A 40 11.95 9.74 -24.54
N LEU A 41 11.46 10.71 -23.75
CA LEU A 41 10.18 11.38 -23.94
C LEU A 41 10.35 12.89 -23.99
N SER A 42 9.41 13.58 -24.64
CA SER A 42 9.29 15.04 -24.49
C SER A 42 8.79 15.40 -23.10
N GLU A 43 9.14 16.59 -22.60
CA GLU A 43 8.68 17.08 -21.28
C GLU A 43 7.17 17.00 -21.10
N PHE A 44 6.41 17.39 -22.13
CA PHE A 44 4.95 17.38 -22.09
C PHE A 44 4.40 15.95 -21.96
N HIS A 45 4.92 15.02 -22.77
CA HIS A 45 4.47 13.63 -22.74
C HIS A 45 4.89 12.96 -21.43
N PHE A 46 6.13 13.17 -21.00
CA PHE A 46 6.63 12.67 -19.73
C PHE A 46 5.79 13.17 -18.55
N ASN A 47 5.54 14.48 -18.45
CA ASN A 47 4.76 15.02 -17.35
C ASN A 47 3.33 14.45 -17.30
N ARG A 48 2.68 14.31 -18.46
CA ARG A 48 1.33 13.71 -18.53
C ARG A 48 1.34 12.22 -18.17
N LEU A 49 2.32 11.46 -18.69
CA LEU A 49 2.48 10.05 -18.40
C LEU A 49 2.78 9.81 -16.92
N PHE A 50 3.76 10.52 -16.37
CA PHE A 50 4.15 10.45 -14.97
C PHE A 50 3.02 10.88 -14.06
N SER A 51 2.30 11.97 -14.37
CA SER A 51 1.16 12.41 -13.56
C SER A 51 -0.01 11.43 -13.59
N ARG A 52 -0.31 10.83 -14.75
CA ARG A 52 -1.32 9.79 -14.89
C ARG A 52 -0.96 8.55 -14.09
N TRP A 53 0.32 8.18 -14.07
CA TRP A 53 0.79 6.93 -13.47
C TRP A 53 1.09 7.07 -11.97
N ALA A 54 1.86 8.09 -11.59
CA ALA A 54 2.28 8.34 -10.21
C ALA A 54 1.25 9.19 -9.42
N GLY A 55 0.19 9.68 -10.05
CA GLY A 55 -0.84 10.53 -9.42
C GLY A 55 -0.34 11.91 -9.00
N THR A 56 0.87 12.32 -9.42
CA THR A 56 1.50 13.61 -9.08
C THR A 56 2.50 14.02 -10.16
N SER A 57 2.82 15.31 -10.26
CA SER A 57 3.82 15.78 -11.24
C SER A 57 5.26 15.42 -10.82
N PRO A 58 6.19 15.24 -11.78
CA PRO A 58 7.60 14.95 -11.48
C PRO A 58 8.24 15.99 -10.55
N GLN A 59 7.93 17.28 -10.75
CA GLN A 59 8.44 18.35 -9.90
C GLN A 59 7.90 18.31 -8.47
N ARG A 60 6.65 17.88 -8.28
CA ARG A 60 6.06 17.72 -6.95
C ARG A 60 6.64 16.48 -6.24
N PHE A 61 6.89 15.41 -6.99
CA PHE A 61 7.61 14.22 -6.52
C PHE A 61 9.07 14.51 -6.12
N MET A 62 9.80 15.28 -6.93
CA MET A 62 11.16 15.70 -6.60
C MET A 62 11.19 16.59 -5.34
N ARG A 63 10.28 17.57 -5.24
CA ARG A 63 10.12 18.39 -4.02
C ARG A 63 9.82 17.56 -2.78
N PHE A 64 9.08 16.45 -2.93
CA PHE A 64 8.86 15.49 -1.86
C PHE A 64 10.16 14.84 -1.41
N LEU A 65 10.97 14.27 -2.32
CA LEU A 65 12.26 13.67 -1.96
C LEU A 65 13.19 14.68 -1.27
N THR A 66 13.23 15.92 -1.75
CA THR A 66 13.99 17.00 -1.12
C THR A 66 13.48 17.31 0.29
N LYS A 67 12.16 17.39 0.47
CA LYS A 67 11.54 17.69 1.78
C LYS A 67 11.78 16.56 2.77
N GLU A 68 11.69 15.29 2.35
CA GLU A 68 11.97 14.15 3.23
C GLU A 68 13.46 14.08 3.59
N PHE A 69 14.37 14.32 2.64
CA PHE A 69 15.79 14.45 2.94
C PHE A 69 16.08 15.61 3.92
N ALA A 70 15.40 16.75 3.74
CA ALA A 70 15.50 17.89 4.66
C ALA A 70 14.93 17.57 6.05
N LYS A 71 13.79 16.88 6.12
CA LYS A 71 13.23 16.38 7.39
C LYS A 71 14.16 15.38 8.06
N GLU A 72 14.83 14.50 7.31
CA GLU A 72 15.80 13.54 7.85
C GLU A 72 17.05 14.24 8.41
N CYS A 73 17.51 15.31 7.74
CA CYS A 73 18.54 16.20 8.28
C CYS A 73 18.08 16.93 9.55
N LEU A 74 16.82 17.34 9.61
CA LEU A 74 16.23 18.05 10.74
C LEU A 74 15.79 17.11 11.89
N SER A 75 15.47 15.84 11.63
CA SER A 75 15.08 14.85 12.64
C SER A 75 16.27 14.27 13.39
N ASN A 76 17.50 14.64 13.00
CA ASN A 76 18.66 14.58 13.88
C ASN A 76 18.69 15.70 14.94
N ALA A 77 17.70 16.60 14.91
CA ALA A 77 17.38 17.58 15.94
C ALA A 77 15.91 17.37 16.42
N ASP A 78 15.78 16.49 17.41
CA ASP A 78 14.69 16.38 18.38
C ASP A 78 13.20 16.31 17.94
N ASN A 79 12.67 15.09 18.06
CA ASN A 79 11.32 14.67 18.48
C ASN A 79 10.16 15.69 18.46
N LEU A 80 9.42 15.73 17.35
CA LEU A 80 8.09 16.34 17.24
C LEU A 80 6.93 15.32 17.29
N LEU A 81 7.21 14.02 17.28
CA LEU A 81 6.21 12.94 17.18
C LEU A 81 5.47 12.63 18.49
N HIS A 82 5.95 13.10 19.64
CA HIS A 82 5.39 12.73 20.94
C HIS A 82 4.14 13.56 21.33
N ALA A 83 3.96 14.76 20.79
CA ALA A 83 2.90 15.68 21.24
C ALA A 83 1.53 15.45 20.57
N THR A 84 1.52 14.90 19.36
CA THR A 84 0.28 14.70 18.59
C THR A 84 -0.50 13.46 19.01
N TYR A 85 0.16 12.50 19.67
CA TYR A 85 -0.45 11.21 20.03
C TYR A 85 -1.25 11.26 21.35
N GLU A 86 -0.90 12.15 22.28
CA GLU A 86 -1.55 12.21 23.60
C GLU A 86 -2.72 13.19 23.69
N THR A 87 -2.83 14.15 22.78
CA THR A 87 -3.77 15.25 22.97
C THR A 87 -5.16 15.02 22.38
N GLY A 88 -5.37 13.98 21.56
CA GLY A 88 -6.70 13.67 21.01
C GLY A 88 -7.39 14.85 20.30
N LEU A 89 -6.62 15.88 19.92
CA LEU A 89 -7.13 17.11 19.36
C LEU A 89 -6.99 17.03 17.84
N SER A 90 -8.13 16.67 17.24
CA SER A 90 -8.42 16.72 15.82
C SER A 90 -8.11 18.10 15.23
N SER A 91 -7.04 18.19 14.44
CA SER A 91 -6.96 19.18 13.37
C SER A 91 -7.61 18.58 12.12
N THR A 92 -8.93 18.77 12.02
CA THR A 92 -9.79 18.84 10.81
C THR A 92 -9.27 18.39 9.42
N SER A 93 -8.62 17.23 9.29
CA SER A 93 -8.48 16.56 8.00
C SER A 93 -8.78 15.07 8.12
N ARG A 94 -9.87 14.64 7.47
CA ARG A 94 -10.02 13.27 6.92
C ARG A 94 -9.91 12.10 7.92
N LEU A 95 -10.43 12.28 9.12
CA LEU A 95 -10.22 11.36 10.24
C LEU A 95 -10.99 10.01 10.16
N HIS A 96 -11.43 9.56 8.97
CA HIS A 96 -11.86 8.18 8.70
C HIS A 96 -11.66 7.82 7.20
N ASP A 97 -10.42 7.84 6.69
CA ASP A 97 -10.20 7.77 5.22
C ASP A 97 -10.52 6.41 4.55
N LEU A 98 -10.68 5.33 5.33
CA LEU A 98 -11.52 4.18 5.01
C LEU A 98 -12.06 3.72 6.37
N PHE A 99 -13.37 3.76 6.60
CA PHE A 99 -13.96 3.30 7.87
C PHE A 99 -13.76 1.79 7.98
N VAL A 100 -12.57 1.33 8.38
CA VAL A 100 -12.18 -0.08 8.38
C VAL A 100 -12.37 -0.69 9.75
N THR A 101 -12.98 -1.86 9.79
CA THR A 101 -13.03 -2.71 10.98
C THR A 101 -12.38 -4.04 10.67
N TYR A 102 -12.03 -4.82 11.69
CA TYR A 102 -11.47 -6.13 11.47
C TYR A 102 -11.93 -7.13 12.52
N GLU A 103 -11.98 -8.39 12.09
CA GLU A 103 -12.16 -9.57 12.93
C GLU A 103 -10.94 -10.46 12.75
N ALA A 104 -10.34 -10.93 13.85
CA ALA A 104 -9.23 -11.88 13.79
C ALA A 104 -9.77 -13.31 13.93
N MET A 105 -9.33 -14.21 13.06
CA MET A 105 -9.69 -15.63 13.17
C MET A 105 -9.16 -16.24 14.47
N THR A 106 -9.97 -17.11 15.08
CA THR A 106 -9.53 -17.96 16.19
C THR A 106 -8.51 -19.00 15.71
N PRO A 107 -7.70 -19.57 16.62
CA PRO A 107 -6.77 -20.64 16.26
C PRO A 107 -7.44 -21.88 15.64
N ALA A 108 -8.69 -22.16 16.00
CA ALA A 108 -9.46 -23.28 15.44
C ALA A 108 -9.85 -22.99 13.98
N GLU A 109 -10.35 -21.79 13.69
CA GLU A 109 -10.70 -21.38 12.33
C GLU A 109 -9.45 -21.23 11.44
N TYR A 110 -8.33 -20.77 12.00
CA TYR A 110 -7.06 -20.73 11.27
C TYR A 110 -6.65 -22.14 10.79
N LYS A 111 -6.83 -23.16 11.65
CA LYS A 111 -6.53 -24.56 11.34
C LYS A 111 -7.54 -25.19 10.38
N SER A 112 -8.80 -24.73 10.38
CA SER A 112 -9.83 -25.24 9.48
C SER A 112 -9.57 -24.86 8.02
N LYS A 113 -8.65 -23.93 7.75
CA LYS A 113 -8.27 -23.45 6.41
C LYS A 113 -9.49 -23.05 5.56
N GLY A 114 -10.48 -22.44 6.20
CA GLY A 114 -11.67 -21.95 5.51
C GLY A 114 -12.81 -22.96 5.36
N ALA A 115 -12.76 -24.10 6.05
CA ALA A 115 -13.88 -25.05 6.03
C ALA A 115 -15.20 -24.35 6.40
N GLY A 116 -16.18 -24.42 5.49
CA GLY A 116 -17.49 -23.78 5.64
C GLY A 116 -17.53 -22.28 5.30
N LEU A 117 -16.43 -21.71 4.79
CA LEU A 117 -16.41 -20.36 4.24
C LEU A 117 -16.56 -20.40 2.72
N THR A 118 -17.45 -19.58 2.20
CA THR A 118 -17.50 -19.22 0.78
C THR A 118 -16.70 -17.94 0.58
N ILE A 119 -15.71 -18.01 -0.31
CA ILE A 119 -14.86 -16.89 -0.69
C ILE A 119 -15.21 -16.48 -2.12
N HIS A 120 -15.76 -15.28 -2.26
CA HIS A 120 -15.93 -14.64 -3.55
C HIS A 120 -14.67 -13.86 -3.91
N TYR A 121 -14.18 -14.01 -5.13
CA TYR A 121 -13.00 -13.28 -5.58
C TYR A 121 -13.20 -12.67 -6.97
N GLY A 122 -12.40 -11.65 -7.27
CA GLY A 122 -12.32 -11.04 -8.58
C GLY A 122 -10.99 -10.32 -8.76
N ILE A 123 -10.57 -10.17 -10.01
CA ILE A 123 -9.40 -9.36 -10.40
C ILE A 123 -9.90 -8.05 -10.96
N HIS A 124 -9.34 -6.94 -10.47
CA HIS A 124 -9.78 -5.60 -10.77
C HIS A 124 -8.60 -4.68 -11.05
N GLU A 125 -8.78 -3.76 -11.99
CA GLU A 125 -7.84 -2.66 -12.20
C GLU A 125 -7.96 -1.64 -11.07
N THR A 126 -6.82 -1.12 -10.63
CA THR A 126 -6.74 -0.08 -9.60
C THR A 126 -5.73 0.98 -9.99
N PRO A 127 -5.69 2.15 -9.31
CA PRO A 127 -4.65 3.16 -9.54
C PRO A 127 -3.22 2.65 -9.36
N PHE A 128 -3.03 1.51 -8.67
CA PHE A 128 -1.72 0.92 -8.38
C PHE A 128 -1.51 -0.43 -9.10
N GLY A 129 -2.23 -0.64 -10.20
CA GLY A 129 -2.22 -1.85 -11.04
C GLY A 129 -3.28 -2.88 -10.65
N ALA A 130 -3.40 -3.95 -11.44
CA ALA A 130 -4.34 -5.03 -11.19
C ALA A 130 -4.17 -5.61 -9.77
N CYS A 131 -5.29 -5.89 -9.11
CA CYS A 131 -5.30 -6.59 -7.83
C CYS A 131 -6.39 -7.68 -7.80
N LEU A 132 -6.10 -8.76 -7.09
CA LEU A 132 -7.09 -9.73 -6.68
C LEU A 132 -7.63 -9.30 -5.32
N ILE A 133 -8.95 -9.22 -5.19
CA ILE A 133 -9.65 -9.08 -3.92
C ILE A 133 -10.47 -10.34 -3.64
N ALA A 134 -10.43 -10.80 -2.39
CA ALA A 134 -11.20 -11.95 -1.91
C ALA A 134 -12.02 -11.56 -0.68
N VAL A 135 -13.30 -11.94 -0.68
CA VAL A 135 -14.30 -11.49 0.28
C VAL A 135 -15.17 -12.65 0.73
N THR A 136 -15.49 -12.68 2.02
CA THR A 136 -16.47 -13.57 2.64
C THR A 136 -17.64 -12.76 3.18
N ALA A 137 -18.70 -13.42 3.66
CA ALA A 137 -19.77 -12.76 4.41
C ALA A 137 -19.29 -11.99 5.66
N ARG A 138 -18.08 -12.27 6.17
CA ARG A 138 -17.48 -11.61 7.33
C ARG A 138 -16.56 -10.44 6.95
N GLY A 139 -16.15 -10.34 5.69
CA GLY A 139 -15.25 -9.28 5.23
C GLY A 139 -14.17 -9.73 4.26
N ILE A 140 -13.29 -8.79 3.93
CA ILE A 140 -12.15 -8.94 3.01
C ILE A 140 -11.08 -9.81 3.67
N THR A 141 -10.68 -10.90 3.02
CA THR A 141 -9.61 -11.78 3.50
C THR A 141 -8.27 -11.47 2.85
N ASP A 142 -8.30 -11.05 1.58
CA ASP A 142 -7.11 -10.82 0.77
C ASP A 142 -7.35 -9.63 -0.18
N LEU A 143 -6.31 -8.81 -0.32
CA LEU A 143 -6.17 -7.78 -1.35
C LEU A 143 -4.71 -7.84 -1.82
N GLN A 144 -4.46 -8.56 -2.91
CA GLN A 144 -3.12 -8.78 -3.46
C GLN A 144 -2.96 -8.05 -4.78
N PHE A 145 -1.98 -7.15 -4.86
CA PHE A 145 -1.59 -6.62 -6.16
C PHE A 145 -0.92 -7.71 -6.99
N LEU A 146 -1.25 -7.76 -8.27
CA LEU A 146 -0.72 -8.72 -9.21
C LEU A 146 0.45 -8.08 -9.98
N SER A 147 1.41 -8.93 -10.36
CA SER A 147 2.33 -8.64 -11.46
C SER A 147 1.89 -9.46 -12.65
N GLU A 148 2.14 -8.96 -13.86
CA GLU A 148 1.72 -9.59 -15.13
C GLU A 148 2.10 -11.07 -15.20
N ASP A 149 3.29 -11.44 -14.69
CA ASP A 149 3.80 -12.82 -14.72
C ASP A 149 3.35 -13.71 -13.54
N ALA A 150 2.54 -13.21 -12.60
CA ALA A 150 2.29 -13.91 -11.33
C ALA A 150 0.82 -13.98 -10.90
N ALA A 151 -0.14 -13.60 -11.76
CA ALA A 151 -1.56 -13.61 -11.42
C ALA A 151 -2.05 -15.01 -10.99
N GLU A 152 -1.67 -16.05 -11.74
CA GLU A 152 -1.99 -17.45 -11.43
C GLU A 152 -1.31 -17.91 -10.13
N ALA A 153 -0.01 -17.64 -9.97
CA ALA A 153 0.76 -18.03 -8.79
C ALA A 153 0.24 -17.37 -7.50
N VAL A 154 -0.20 -16.10 -7.57
CA VAL A 154 -0.85 -15.42 -6.45
C VAL A 154 -2.18 -16.08 -6.12
N SER A 155 -3.00 -16.37 -7.13
CA SER A 155 -4.30 -17.03 -6.95
C SER A 155 -4.15 -18.41 -6.31
N ASP A 156 -3.20 -19.23 -6.79
CA ASP A 156 -2.92 -20.56 -6.24
C ASP A 156 -2.46 -20.51 -4.80
N LYS A 157 -1.59 -19.57 -4.46
CA LYS A 157 -1.10 -19.40 -3.08
C LYS A 157 -2.22 -19.04 -2.12
N ILE A 158 -3.11 -18.12 -2.51
CA ILE A 158 -4.26 -17.75 -1.68
C ILE A 158 -5.22 -18.94 -1.53
N ARG A 159 -5.48 -19.69 -2.60
CA ARG A 159 -6.30 -20.91 -2.54
C ARG A 159 -5.70 -21.97 -1.63
N GLN A 160 -4.38 -22.18 -1.64
CA GLN A 160 -3.70 -23.11 -0.72
C GLN A 160 -3.84 -22.70 0.75
N ASP A 161 -3.84 -21.40 1.02
CA ASP A 161 -4.02 -20.85 2.34
C ASP A 161 -5.45 -21.07 2.87
N TRP A 162 -6.43 -21.07 1.98
CA TRP A 162 -7.84 -21.34 2.23
C TRP A 162 -8.29 -22.64 1.55
N ALA A 163 -7.49 -23.70 1.69
CA ALA A 163 -7.65 -24.94 0.92
C ALA A 163 -9.00 -25.65 1.13
N ASN A 164 -9.72 -25.34 2.20
CA ASN A 164 -11.01 -25.95 2.52
C ASN A 164 -12.19 -24.98 2.32
N ALA A 165 -11.96 -23.79 1.77
CA ALA A 165 -13.00 -22.84 1.43
C ALA A 165 -13.57 -23.11 0.03
N ASP A 166 -14.83 -22.73 -0.17
CA ASP A 166 -15.48 -22.74 -1.47
C ASP A 166 -15.13 -21.45 -2.22
N TRP A 167 -14.39 -21.57 -3.32
CA TRP A 167 -13.94 -20.43 -4.13
C TRP A 167 -14.89 -20.18 -5.30
N ILE A 168 -15.47 -18.97 -5.35
CA ILE A 168 -16.41 -18.56 -6.40
C ILE A 168 -15.89 -17.27 -7.04
N GLU A 169 -15.59 -17.31 -8.33
CA GLU A 169 -15.30 -16.08 -9.07
C GLU A 169 -16.57 -15.24 -9.22
N ASN A 170 -16.54 -14.01 -8.72
CA ASN A 170 -17.66 -13.10 -8.79
C ASN A 170 -17.17 -11.64 -8.77
N THR A 171 -16.72 -11.18 -9.94
CA THR A 171 -16.23 -9.80 -10.14
C THR A 171 -17.32 -8.77 -9.83
N ALA A 172 -18.58 -9.04 -10.18
CA ALA A 172 -19.69 -8.14 -9.90
C ALA A 172 -19.94 -7.93 -8.40
N LEU A 173 -19.78 -8.98 -7.58
CA LEU A 173 -19.89 -8.88 -6.12
C LEU A 173 -18.70 -8.14 -5.50
N THR A 174 -17.51 -8.27 -6.08
CA THR A 174 -16.27 -7.71 -5.52
C THR A 174 -15.97 -6.28 -5.98
N GLN A 175 -16.51 -5.84 -7.12
CA GLN A 175 -16.33 -4.48 -7.66
C GLN A 175 -16.69 -3.37 -6.66
N PRO A 176 -17.82 -3.41 -5.92
CA PRO A 176 -18.17 -2.35 -4.98
C PRO A 176 -17.12 -2.12 -3.87
N TYR A 177 -16.37 -3.17 -3.49
CA TYR A 177 -15.28 -3.03 -2.52
C TYR A 177 -14.11 -2.27 -3.12
N ILE A 178 -13.73 -2.55 -4.37
CA ILE A 178 -12.66 -1.84 -5.07
C ILE A 178 -13.02 -0.36 -5.28
N ASP A 179 -14.26 -0.12 -5.67
CA ASP A 179 -14.84 1.22 -5.83
C ASP A 179 -14.75 2.03 -4.54
N GLN A 180 -15.12 1.41 -3.41
CA GLN A 180 -15.00 2.03 -2.08
C GLN A 180 -13.55 2.28 -1.67
N ILE A 181 -12.63 1.34 -1.95
CA ILE A 181 -11.23 1.41 -1.51
C ILE A 181 -10.44 2.48 -2.30
N PHE A 182 -10.61 2.54 -3.62
CA PHE A 182 -9.71 3.31 -4.50
C PHE A 182 -10.35 4.51 -5.19
N TYR A 183 -11.66 4.49 -5.41
CA TYR A 183 -12.33 5.50 -6.23
C TYR A 183 -13.28 6.41 -5.43
N GLN A 184 -13.48 6.13 -4.14
CA GLN A 184 -14.35 6.89 -3.23
C GLN A 184 -15.76 7.10 -3.83
N SER A 185 -16.18 6.20 -4.72
CA SER A 185 -17.40 6.32 -5.53
C SER A 185 -18.65 5.85 -4.78
N SER A 186 -18.50 5.23 -3.61
CA SER A 186 -19.60 4.80 -2.76
C SER A 186 -19.70 5.70 -1.52
N SER A 187 -20.70 6.57 -1.54
CA SER A 187 -21.20 7.37 -0.41
C SER A 187 -21.89 6.53 0.67
N ASN A 188 -21.56 5.25 0.79
CA ASN A 188 -22.15 4.38 1.80
C ASN A 188 -21.26 4.42 3.03
N ASP A 189 -21.77 4.96 4.13
CA ASP A 189 -21.13 4.99 5.46
C ASP A 189 -20.88 3.58 6.07
N VAL A 190 -20.91 2.52 5.25
CA VAL A 190 -20.73 1.15 5.68
C VAL A 190 -19.24 0.84 5.82
N PRO A 191 -18.79 0.41 7.01
CA PRO A 191 -17.39 0.07 7.22
C PRO A 191 -16.93 -1.10 6.35
N LEU A 192 -15.73 -0.99 5.79
CA LEU A 192 -15.03 -2.12 5.21
C LEU A 192 -14.53 -3.03 6.32
N THR A 193 -15.07 -4.25 6.41
CA THR A 193 -14.63 -5.23 7.41
C THR A 193 -13.57 -6.15 6.81
N MET A 194 -12.49 -6.40 7.54
CA MET A 194 -11.43 -7.34 7.17
C MET A 194 -11.46 -8.58 8.07
N LEU A 195 -11.30 -9.77 7.49
CA LEU A 195 -11.12 -11.01 8.25
C LEU A 195 -9.63 -11.37 8.27
N LEU A 196 -8.96 -11.07 9.37
CA LEU A 196 -7.52 -11.22 9.51
C LEU A 196 -7.14 -12.66 9.86
N ARG A 197 -6.24 -13.21 9.04
CA ARG A 197 -5.65 -14.53 9.22
C ARG A 197 -4.16 -14.42 9.51
N GLY A 198 -3.78 -14.57 10.77
CA GLY A 198 -2.38 -14.51 11.20
C GLY A 198 -2.18 -14.98 12.62
N THR A 199 -0.92 -15.15 13.01
CA THR A 199 -0.53 -15.37 14.41
C THR A 199 -0.87 -14.15 15.27
N ASN A 200 -1.03 -14.33 16.59
CA ASN A 200 -1.27 -13.21 17.50
C ASN A 200 -0.25 -12.08 17.37
N PHE A 201 1.02 -12.41 17.10
CA PHE A 201 2.05 -11.40 16.86
C PHE A 201 1.82 -10.62 15.56
N GLN A 202 1.48 -11.32 14.47
CA GLN A 202 1.14 -10.68 13.19
C GLN A 202 -0.08 -9.78 13.30
N ILE A 203 -1.15 -10.25 13.96
CA ILE A 203 -2.36 -9.46 14.20
C ILE A 203 -2.02 -8.17 14.96
N LYS A 204 -1.28 -8.26 16.08
CA LYS A 204 -0.84 -7.08 16.84
C LYS A 204 -0.03 -6.09 16.01
N VAL A 205 0.84 -6.57 15.12
CA VAL A 205 1.60 -5.72 14.21
C VAL A 205 0.64 -5.03 13.23
N TRP A 206 -0.30 -5.75 12.61
CA TRP A 206 -1.25 -5.17 11.67
C TRP A 206 -2.21 -4.17 12.33
N GLU A 207 -2.63 -4.42 13.58
CA GLU A 207 -3.37 -3.46 14.40
C GLU A 207 -2.60 -2.16 14.61
N ALA A 208 -1.29 -2.25 14.90
CA ALA A 208 -0.43 -1.08 15.00
C ALA A 208 -0.33 -0.31 13.68
N LEU A 209 -0.27 -1.02 12.54
CA LEU A 209 -0.28 -0.38 11.22
C LEU A 209 -1.58 0.39 10.95
N LEU A 210 -2.73 -0.19 11.30
CA LEU A 210 -4.04 0.43 11.09
C LEU A 210 -4.22 1.76 11.86
N ARG A 211 -3.40 1.99 12.89
CA ARG A 211 -3.38 3.25 13.64
C ARG A 211 -2.52 4.34 12.99
N ILE A 212 -1.72 4.02 11.98
CA ILE A 212 -0.90 5.01 11.27
C ILE A 212 -1.85 5.87 10.41
N PRO A 213 -1.93 7.19 10.62
CA PRO A 213 -2.82 8.04 9.82
C PRO A 213 -2.43 8.07 8.33
N PHE A 214 -3.40 8.45 7.50
CA PHE A 214 -3.18 8.66 6.07
C PHE A 214 -2.07 9.70 5.82
N GLY A 215 -1.14 9.39 4.91
CA GLY A 215 -0.01 10.29 4.61
C GLY A 215 1.02 10.42 5.74
N GLN A 216 0.95 9.61 6.80
CA GLN A 216 1.98 9.56 7.84
C GLN A 216 2.93 8.37 7.62
N LEU A 217 4.16 8.52 8.07
CA LEU A 217 5.23 7.54 7.95
C LEU A 217 5.75 7.18 9.32
N VAL A 218 6.11 5.90 9.49
CA VAL A 218 6.74 5.38 10.70
C VAL A 218 7.85 4.40 10.33
N SER A 219 8.73 4.10 11.27
CA SER A 219 9.80 3.12 11.12
C SER A 219 9.44 1.76 11.72
N TYR A 220 10.16 0.72 11.31
CA TYR A 220 10.02 -0.62 11.92
C TYR A 220 10.25 -0.62 13.44
N ASP A 221 11.18 0.23 13.93
CA ASP A 221 11.49 0.35 15.35
C ASP A 221 10.36 1.02 16.13
N GLU A 222 9.73 2.04 15.55
CA GLU A 222 8.57 2.71 16.16
C GLU A 222 7.38 1.74 16.28
N ILE A 223 7.13 0.90 15.26
CA ILE A 223 6.12 -0.17 15.37
C ILE A 223 6.51 -1.17 16.48
N ALA A 224 7.78 -1.57 16.55
CA ALA A 224 8.26 -2.49 17.57
C ALA A 224 8.09 -1.92 18.99
N GLN A 225 8.36 -0.64 19.18
CA GLN A 225 8.11 0.09 20.42
C GLN A 225 6.61 0.14 20.74
N HIS A 226 5.76 0.45 19.75
CA HIS A 226 4.32 0.59 19.94
C HIS A 226 3.64 -0.70 20.38
N ILE A 227 4.11 -1.85 19.90
CA ILE A 227 3.60 -3.17 20.32
C ILE A 227 4.23 -3.68 21.63
N GLY A 228 5.03 -2.86 22.31
CA GLY A 228 5.70 -3.20 23.58
C GLY A 228 6.89 -4.16 23.42
N GLN A 229 7.45 -4.29 22.21
CA GLN A 229 8.55 -5.20 21.90
C GLN A 229 9.70 -4.49 21.16
N PRO A 230 10.39 -3.53 21.80
CA PRO A 230 11.36 -2.64 21.15
C PRO A 230 12.57 -3.34 20.50
N LYS A 231 12.82 -4.61 20.85
CA LYS A 231 13.91 -5.44 20.27
C LYS A 231 13.45 -6.30 19.10
N ALA A 232 12.18 -6.23 18.69
CA ALA A 232 11.55 -7.15 17.74
C ALA A 232 11.47 -6.59 16.30
N SER A 233 12.25 -5.58 15.91
CA SER A 233 12.15 -4.91 14.60
C SER A 233 12.24 -5.88 13.41
N ARG A 234 13.08 -6.91 13.48
CA ARG A 234 13.16 -7.95 12.44
C ARG A 234 11.88 -8.79 12.35
N ALA A 235 11.34 -9.20 13.49
CA ALA A 235 10.09 -9.97 13.54
C ALA A 235 8.90 -9.12 13.05
N VAL A 236 8.88 -7.83 13.41
CA VAL A 236 7.93 -6.85 12.87
C VAL A 236 8.02 -6.79 11.36
N GLY A 237 9.23 -6.70 10.79
CA GLY A 237 9.43 -6.74 9.33
C GLY A 237 8.85 -8.00 8.67
N THR A 238 9.04 -9.17 9.27
CA THR A 238 8.44 -10.43 8.79
C THR A 238 6.91 -10.41 8.88
N ALA A 239 6.35 -9.89 9.97
CA ALA A 239 4.91 -9.77 10.15
C ALA A 239 4.28 -8.79 9.13
N ILE A 240 4.93 -7.66 8.88
CA ILE A 240 4.53 -6.68 7.85
C ILE A 240 4.55 -7.35 6.46
N GLY A 241 5.62 -8.08 6.11
CA GLY A 241 5.71 -8.80 4.84
C GLY A 241 4.69 -9.93 4.68
N SER A 242 4.15 -10.42 5.80
CA SER A 242 3.08 -11.43 5.82
C SER A 242 1.68 -10.84 5.62
N ASN A 243 1.54 -9.50 5.58
CA ASN A 243 0.27 -8.85 5.31
C ASN A 243 -0.31 -9.33 3.96
N ARG A 244 -1.60 -9.61 3.95
CA ARG A 244 -2.34 -10.08 2.77
C ARG A 244 -3.39 -9.10 2.25
N ILE A 245 -3.64 -8.04 2.99
CA ILE A 245 -4.62 -7.04 2.62
C ILE A 245 -3.85 -5.76 2.34
N GLY A 246 -3.32 -5.68 1.12
CA GLY A 246 -2.55 -4.54 0.65
C GLY A 246 -3.38 -3.27 0.66
N PHE A 247 -2.70 -2.13 0.77
CA PHE A 247 -3.30 -0.78 0.85
C PHE A 247 -4.17 -0.56 2.11
N LEU A 248 -5.17 -1.40 2.37
CA LEU A 248 -6.07 -1.34 3.54
C LEU A 248 -5.31 -1.50 4.86
N ILE A 249 -4.46 -2.52 4.98
CA ILE A 249 -3.44 -2.54 6.05
C ILE A 249 -2.24 -1.75 5.51
N PRO A 250 -1.95 -0.56 6.08
CA PRO A 250 -1.05 0.41 5.47
C PRO A 250 0.43 0.10 5.73
N CYS A 251 0.83 -1.13 5.41
CA CYS A 251 2.21 -1.61 5.51
C CYS A 251 3.19 -0.81 4.62
N HIS A 252 2.70 -0.11 3.59
CA HIS A 252 3.48 0.81 2.78
C HIS A 252 3.96 2.05 3.55
N ARG A 253 3.33 2.40 4.69
CA ARG A 253 3.73 3.54 5.55
C ARG A 253 4.92 3.26 6.46
N VAL A 254 5.45 2.03 6.46
CA VAL A 254 6.60 1.65 7.31
C VAL A 254 7.91 1.70 6.54
N LEU A 255 8.89 2.48 7.01
CA LEU A 255 10.19 2.70 6.37
C LEU A 255 11.36 2.16 7.21
N GLN A 256 12.53 2.03 6.59
CA GLN A 256 13.77 1.80 7.31
C GLN A 256 14.30 3.13 7.88
N LYS A 257 14.98 3.06 9.03
CA LYS A 257 15.46 4.24 9.75
C LYS A 257 16.54 5.07 9.02
N VAL A 258 17.23 4.47 8.04
CA VAL A 258 18.33 5.13 7.31
C VAL A 258 17.97 5.17 5.83
N GLY A 259 17.37 6.28 5.36
CA GLY A 259 17.13 6.62 3.95
C GLY A 259 16.44 5.58 3.06
N GLY A 260 15.94 4.48 3.62
CA GLY A 260 15.54 3.29 2.90
C GLY A 260 14.03 3.11 2.94
N ILE A 261 13.42 2.99 1.77
CA ILE A 261 11.98 2.69 1.67
C ILE A 261 11.66 1.30 2.22
N GLY A 262 12.66 0.43 2.35
CA GLY A 262 12.49 -0.95 2.80
C GLY A 262 11.71 -1.80 1.79
N GLY A 263 11.44 -3.04 2.17
CA GLY A 263 10.69 -3.96 1.34
C GLY A 263 9.21 -3.61 1.24
N TYR A 264 8.57 -4.08 0.17
CA TYR A 264 7.13 -4.17 0.04
C TYR A 264 6.79 -5.50 -0.61
N ARG A 265 5.78 -6.20 -0.08
CA ARG A 265 5.36 -7.51 -0.60
C ARG A 265 5.06 -7.45 -2.10
N TRP A 266 4.49 -6.34 -2.54
CA TRP A 266 4.10 -6.12 -3.93
C TRP A 266 5.06 -5.14 -4.64
N GLY A 267 6.34 -5.13 -4.28
CA GLY A 267 7.37 -4.36 -4.98
C GLY A 267 7.52 -2.90 -4.54
N ILE A 268 8.77 -2.46 -4.47
CA ILE A 268 9.13 -1.14 -3.94
C ILE A 268 8.54 0.00 -4.80
N THR A 269 8.46 -0.17 -6.11
CA THR A 269 7.87 0.81 -7.05
C THR A 269 6.43 1.13 -6.66
N ARG A 270 5.63 0.12 -6.35
CA ARG A 270 4.24 0.29 -5.91
C ARG A 270 4.12 0.98 -4.56
N LYS A 271 4.99 0.64 -3.60
CA LYS A 271 5.05 1.31 -2.30
C LYS A 271 5.27 2.81 -2.44
N LYS A 272 6.20 3.20 -3.31
CA LYS A 272 6.49 4.60 -3.63
C LYS A 272 5.29 5.31 -4.26
N ALA A 273 4.63 4.67 -5.22
CA ALA A 273 3.45 5.23 -5.88
C ALA A 273 2.32 5.51 -4.88
N ILE A 274 2.02 4.55 -3.99
CA ILE A 274 0.99 4.72 -2.96
C ILE A 274 1.37 5.86 -2.01
N LEU A 275 2.61 5.90 -1.51
CA LEU A 275 3.06 6.97 -0.62
C LEU A 275 3.00 8.35 -1.28
N GLY A 276 3.44 8.47 -2.54
CA GLY A 276 3.37 9.71 -3.30
C GLY A 276 1.93 10.19 -3.51
N TRP A 277 1.01 9.25 -3.73
CA TRP A 277 -0.42 9.53 -3.83
C TRP A 277 -1.02 9.98 -2.49
N GLU A 278 -0.74 9.30 -1.37
CA GLU A 278 -1.26 9.73 -0.07
C GLU A 278 -0.79 11.14 0.30
N MET A 279 0.50 11.42 0.10
CA MET A 279 1.10 12.72 0.42
C MET A 279 0.57 13.86 -0.45
N SER A 280 0.05 13.57 -1.65
CA SER A 280 -0.57 14.59 -2.50
C SER A 280 -2.01 14.92 -2.08
N HIS A 281 -2.63 14.05 -1.28
CA HIS A 281 -4.02 14.14 -0.80
C HIS A 281 -4.13 14.46 0.70
N SER A 282 -3.06 14.31 1.49
CA SER A 282 -2.99 14.82 2.87
C SER A 282 -2.83 16.35 2.83
N SER A 283 -3.94 17.07 3.04
CA SER A 283 -3.96 18.53 3.25
C SER A 283 -4.02 18.83 4.73
#